data_AF-A0A9E4BQS2-F1
#
_entry.id   AF-A0A9E4BQS2-F1
#
_cell.length_a   1.000
_cell.length_b   1.000
_cell.length_c   1.000
_cell.angle_alpha   90.00
_cell.angle_beta   90.00
_cell.angle_gamma   90.00
#
_symmetry.space_group_name_H-M   'P 1'
#
loop_
_entity.id
_entity.type
_entity.pdbx_description
1 polymer ?
#
loop_
_entity_poly.entity_id
_entity_poly.type
_entity_poly.pdbx_seq_one_letter_code
_entity_poly.pdbx_strand_id
1 'polypeptide(L)'
;MTNSSHRFILLADLHLSDNPDTAAHQALQWAVDRVNLERPDFLAVGGDITTFSTAGSASRCLEALERVEAPVLFTPGNAERRGQHAMSVLGALASPERRLAVFDDLLVLLPDTSTGSLPGEERLWLDRSVRLISAKRRVVITHYPLDRMDAEGRAWLMRWLSENGVELFAAGHSHYHRTRRENGFVEAVVRGLDPDKAIGDLPGISLFASEKEGTWTETFIPWSPAIRLLPADLPSGMLPVGWSIQGDPVAAVRETLGSGVSCLEIRPAELDFSLRTLAEGLDELRDRGPLFLSYHLPDLKLNLRSGRVEGVDAVRAHLNCAMEAGVDSLTVHVPRASASAMERVQAGKPEPTGYFGAFAETFASLFRAAACAGVGIAIENIHNPVNTPADSPDREFATRIDEYLRWIEAVAQEMADAPEARVGALLDVGHARNNGGDLDNLQPLGDWYACLGRRILGYHIHQVDTDPVTGALSNHHEISELFGSRISFAGFLWAWSTHQITRGPLFVEVRDDQGRRNTLRRFKRLFEHAQRIREAGDLPDRRTCADTGAIDDS
;
A
#
# COMPACT_ATOMS: atom_id res chain seq x y z
N MET A 1 34.45 16.55 -33.19
CA MET A 1 33.48 16.79 -32.10
C MET A 1 33.15 15.42 -31.56
N THR A 2 33.63 15.09 -30.37
CA THR A 2 33.21 13.89 -29.66
C THR A 2 31.76 14.10 -29.24
N ASN A 3 30.84 13.25 -29.68
CA ASN A 3 29.49 13.24 -29.12
C ASN A 3 29.64 12.85 -27.64
N SER A 4 29.41 13.79 -26.72
CA SER A 4 29.34 13.47 -25.31
C SER A 4 28.08 12.64 -25.08
N SER A 5 28.27 11.43 -24.56
CA SER A 5 27.18 10.56 -24.14
C SER A 5 26.85 10.88 -22.69
N HIS A 6 25.55 10.98 -22.39
CA HIS A 6 25.05 11.25 -21.04
C HIS A 6 24.16 10.11 -20.57
N ARG A 7 24.28 9.73 -19.30
CA ARG A 7 23.49 8.71 -18.62
C ARG A 7 23.14 9.17 -17.21
N PHE A 8 21.87 9.13 -16.85
CA PHE A 8 21.44 9.39 -15.48
C PHE A 8 20.35 8.43 -15.02
N ILE A 9 20.24 8.24 -13.72
CA ILE A 9 19.14 7.47 -13.13
C ILE A 9 18.17 8.44 -12.46
N LEU A 10 16.87 8.23 -12.67
CA LEU A 10 15.80 8.88 -11.91
C LEU A 10 15.19 7.89 -10.92
N LEU A 11 15.20 8.28 -9.64
CA LEU A 11 14.50 7.64 -8.54
C LEU A 11 13.41 8.59 -8.03
N ALA A 12 12.17 8.14 -7.96
CA ALA A 12 11.05 8.95 -7.47
C ALA A 12 10.05 8.11 -6.67
N ASP A 13 9.22 8.78 -5.87
CA ASP A 13 8.02 8.22 -5.25
C ASP A 13 8.27 6.98 -4.38
N LEU A 14 9.34 6.98 -3.59
CA LEU A 14 9.70 5.88 -2.68
C LEU A 14 8.79 5.80 -1.45
N HIS A 15 8.28 6.94 -0.96
CA HIS A 15 7.38 7.01 0.18
C HIS A 15 7.87 6.29 1.43
N LEU A 16 9.13 6.51 1.80
CA LEU A 16 9.77 5.89 2.95
C LEU A 16 9.10 6.32 4.26
N SER A 17 8.67 5.35 5.06
CA SER A 17 8.12 5.57 6.38
C SER A 17 9.20 5.62 7.46
N ASP A 18 8.79 5.77 8.72
CA ASP A 18 9.73 5.69 9.83
C ASP A 18 10.13 4.25 10.22
N ASN A 19 9.46 3.24 9.67
CA ASN A 19 9.72 1.85 9.99
C ASN A 19 10.74 1.25 9.01
N PRO A 20 11.96 0.87 9.43
CA PRO A 20 12.99 0.33 8.55
C PRO A 20 12.68 -1.07 8.00
N ASP A 21 11.74 -1.78 8.61
CA ASP A 21 11.40 -3.15 8.26
C ASP A 21 10.30 -3.16 7.19
N THR A 22 10.46 -2.45 6.08
CA THR A 22 9.45 -2.39 5.00
C THR A 22 10.03 -2.73 3.63
N ALA A 23 9.15 -3.13 2.70
CA ALA A 23 9.52 -3.37 1.31
C ALA A 23 10.17 -2.14 0.67
N ALA A 24 9.66 -0.93 0.97
CA ALA A 24 10.23 0.34 0.51
C ALA A 24 11.67 0.53 0.99
N HIS A 25 11.99 0.22 2.25
CA HIS A 25 13.38 0.28 2.73
C HIS A 25 14.30 -0.68 1.96
N GLN A 26 13.83 -1.91 1.67
CA GLN A 26 14.60 -2.85 0.87
C GLN A 26 14.79 -2.38 -0.58
N ALA A 27 13.76 -1.77 -1.17
CA ALA A 27 13.83 -1.19 -2.50
C ALA A 27 14.83 -0.03 -2.56
N LEU A 28 14.92 0.81 -1.52
CA LEU A 28 15.93 1.86 -1.41
C LEU A 28 17.36 1.31 -1.37
N GLN A 29 17.61 0.30 -0.53
CA GLN A 29 18.94 -0.32 -0.45
C GLN A 29 19.36 -0.90 -1.80
N TRP A 30 18.44 -1.62 -2.45
CA TRP A 30 18.66 -2.16 -3.79
C TRP A 30 18.92 -1.05 -4.83
N ALA A 31 18.18 0.06 -4.77
CA ALA A 31 18.32 1.15 -5.73
C ALA A 31 19.70 1.82 -5.61
N VAL A 32 20.19 2.03 -4.38
CA VAL A 32 21.55 2.55 -4.15
C VAL A 32 22.60 1.63 -4.75
N ASP A 33 22.52 0.32 -4.46
CA ASP A 33 23.47 -0.66 -4.99
C ASP A 33 23.42 -0.73 -6.52
N ARG A 34 22.21 -0.64 -7.09
CA ARG A 34 22.00 -0.60 -8.54
C ARG A 34 22.58 0.65 -9.17
N VAL A 35 22.39 1.83 -8.58
CA VAL A 35 22.97 3.08 -9.10
C VAL A 35 24.49 2.98 -9.15
N ASN A 36 25.13 2.49 -8.09
CA ASN A 36 26.58 2.31 -8.04
C ASN A 36 27.08 1.29 -9.08
N LEU A 37 26.27 0.26 -9.38
CA LEU A 37 26.58 -0.71 -10.43
C LEU A 37 26.50 -0.11 -11.84
N GLU A 38 25.44 0.66 -12.13
CA GLU A 38 25.21 1.23 -13.46
C GLU A 38 26.16 2.39 -13.80
N ARG A 39 26.74 3.02 -12.77
CA ARG A 39 27.66 4.17 -12.83
C ARG A 39 27.14 5.27 -13.77
N PRO A 40 25.97 5.87 -13.48
CA PRO A 40 25.50 7.02 -14.23
C PRO A 40 26.37 8.25 -13.95
N ASP A 41 26.26 9.26 -14.79
CA ASP A 41 26.89 10.57 -14.58
C ASP A 41 26.33 11.26 -13.32
N PHE A 42 25.05 11.01 -13.02
CA PHE A 42 24.39 11.45 -11.78
C PHE A 42 23.14 10.62 -11.45
N LEU A 43 22.74 10.68 -10.19
CA LEU A 43 21.43 10.27 -9.70
C LEU A 43 20.55 11.51 -9.51
N ALA A 44 19.37 11.52 -10.13
CA ALA A 44 18.32 12.47 -9.85
C ALA A 44 17.26 11.85 -8.94
N VAL A 45 16.87 12.58 -7.91
CA VAL A 45 15.84 12.21 -6.95
C VAL A 45 14.64 13.13 -7.14
N GLY A 46 13.56 12.57 -7.69
CA GLY A 46 12.36 13.28 -8.19
C GLY A 46 11.24 13.46 -7.17
N GLY A 47 11.56 13.61 -5.88
CA GLY A 47 10.58 13.86 -4.82
C GLY A 47 9.76 12.65 -4.38
N ASP A 48 8.92 12.88 -3.36
CA ASP A 48 8.08 11.88 -2.66
C ASP A 48 8.90 10.70 -2.13
N ILE A 49 10.04 11.02 -1.53
CA ILE A 49 10.95 10.03 -0.96
C ILE A 49 10.54 9.64 0.45
N THR A 50 9.85 10.52 1.17
CA THR A 50 9.27 10.29 2.49
C THR A 50 7.76 10.08 2.38
N THR A 51 7.12 9.35 3.30
CA THR A 51 5.65 9.21 3.27
C THR A 51 4.93 10.45 3.84
N PHE A 52 5.43 10.98 4.96
CA PHE A 52 4.75 12.03 5.73
C PHE A 52 5.71 13.09 6.33
N SER A 53 6.80 13.43 5.63
CA SER A 53 7.72 14.50 6.04
C SER A 53 8.31 14.32 7.47
N THR A 54 8.56 13.09 7.91
CA THR A 54 9.17 12.85 9.22
C THR A 54 10.69 13.03 9.15
N ALA A 55 11.33 13.48 10.24
CA ALA A 55 12.78 13.60 10.28
C ALA A 55 13.48 12.23 10.21
N GLY A 56 12.86 11.17 10.74
CA GLY A 56 13.42 9.82 10.75
C GLY A 56 13.56 9.25 9.35
N SER A 57 12.47 9.23 8.57
CA SER A 57 12.46 8.80 7.16
C SER A 57 13.41 9.63 6.31
N ALA A 58 13.42 10.95 6.50
CA ALA A 58 14.34 11.85 5.80
C ALA A 58 15.81 11.57 6.12
N SER A 59 16.15 11.29 7.38
CA SER A 59 17.52 10.97 7.79
C SER A 59 17.98 9.65 7.19
N ARG A 60 17.13 8.61 7.22
CA ARG A 60 17.43 7.31 6.58
C ARG A 60 17.61 7.44 5.07
N CYS A 61 16.78 8.24 4.42
CA CYS A 61 16.95 8.56 3.00
C CYS A 61 18.31 9.21 2.75
N LEU A 62 18.65 10.27 3.50
CA LEU A 62 19.92 10.97 3.38
C LEU A 62 21.12 10.03 3.56
N GLU A 63 21.11 9.21 4.63
CA GLU A 63 22.14 8.20 4.89
C GLU A 63 22.31 7.21 3.73
N ALA A 64 21.20 6.78 3.10
CA ALA A 64 21.27 5.89 1.95
C ALA A 64 21.85 6.59 0.71
N LEU A 65 21.45 7.84 0.46
CA LEU A 65 21.94 8.66 -0.66
C LEU A 65 23.43 9.01 -0.51
N GLU A 66 23.94 9.16 0.72
CA GLU A 66 25.37 9.39 0.99
C GLU A 66 26.27 8.21 0.56
N ARG A 67 25.70 7.01 0.36
CA ARG A 67 26.43 5.84 -0.16
C ARG A 67 26.45 5.77 -1.69
N VAL A 68 25.74 6.66 -2.38
CA VAL A 68 25.74 6.73 -3.83
C VAL A 68 27.05 7.34 -4.31
N GLU A 69 27.76 6.64 -5.20
CA GLU A 69 29.07 7.08 -5.72
C GLU A 69 28.93 8.20 -6.75
N ALA A 70 27.82 8.23 -7.49
CA ALA A 70 27.50 9.28 -8.45
C ALA A 70 27.00 10.55 -7.74
N PRO A 71 27.22 11.75 -8.33
CA PRO A 71 26.60 12.98 -7.85
C PRO A 71 25.08 12.85 -7.70
N VAL A 72 24.53 13.31 -6.57
CA VAL A 72 23.10 13.26 -6.28
C VAL A 72 22.49 14.66 -6.40
N LEU A 73 21.45 14.77 -7.22
CA LEU A 73 20.61 15.97 -7.36
C LEU A 73 19.21 15.66 -6.83
N PHE A 74 18.61 16.59 -6.08
CA PHE A 74 17.36 16.35 -5.37
C PHE A 74 16.36 17.49 -5.57
N THR A 75 15.11 17.17 -5.89
CA THR A 75 13.98 18.10 -5.78
C THR A 75 12.92 17.48 -4.86
N PRO A 76 12.28 18.27 -3.99
CA PRO A 76 11.24 17.72 -3.12
C PRO A 76 9.97 17.39 -3.89
N GLY A 77 9.20 16.45 -3.38
CA GLY A 77 7.82 16.19 -3.75
C GLY A 77 6.84 16.73 -2.71
N ASN A 78 5.54 16.53 -2.94
CA ASN A 78 4.52 17.01 -2.01
C ASN A 78 4.59 16.29 -0.65
N ALA A 79 5.05 15.04 -0.61
CA ALA A 79 5.16 14.27 0.62
C ALA A 79 6.19 14.85 1.60
N GLU A 80 7.33 15.37 1.10
CA GLU A 80 8.31 16.08 1.93
C GLU A 80 7.73 17.35 2.57
N ARG A 81 6.64 17.91 2.01
CA ARG A 81 6.00 19.14 2.49
C ARG A 81 4.74 18.92 3.33
N ARG A 82 4.29 17.67 3.52
CA ARG A 82 3.14 17.34 4.39
C ARG A 82 3.37 17.73 5.86
N GLY A 83 4.64 17.94 6.25
CA GLY A 83 5.07 18.43 7.55
C GLY A 83 6.31 19.31 7.42
N GLN A 84 6.88 19.71 8.56
CA GLN A 84 8.04 20.62 8.60
C GLN A 84 9.38 19.89 8.76
N HIS A 85 9.37 18.59 9.09
CA HIS A 85 10.56 17.93 9.64
C HIS A 85 11.48 17.35 8.55
N ALA A 86 10.96 16.76 7.47
CA ALA A 86 11.82 16.20 6.43
C ALA A 86 12.67 17.27 5.75
N MET A 87 12.09 18.43 5.42
CA MET A 87 12.84 19.53 4.80
C MET A 87 13.87 20.17 5.74
N SER A 88 13.78 19.96 7.06
CA SER A 88 14.85 20.38 7.98
C SER A 88 16.13 19.52 7.81
N VAL A 89 15.97 18.28 7.33
CA VAL A 89 17.07 17.34 7.06
C VAL A 89 17.52 17.45 5.59
N LEU A 90 16.57 17.45 4.67
CA LEU A 90 16.83 17.43 3.22
C LEU A 90 17.00 18.82 2.61
N GLY A 91 16.74 19.90 3.36
CA GLY A 91 16.71 21.27 2.84
C GLY A 91 18.02 21.71 2.20
N ALA A 92 19.16 21.23 2.71
CA ALA A 92 20.45 21.47 2.08
C ALA A 92 20.53 20.86 0.68
N LEU A 93 20.03 19.63 0.47
CA LEU A 93 19.98 18.99 -0.85
C LEU A 93 19.04 19.72 -1.83
N ALA A 94 17.98 20.32 -1.31
CA ALA A 94 17.00 21.08 -2.08
C ALA A 94 17.38 22.55 -2.34
N SER A 95 18.59 22.99 -1.94
CA SER A 95 18.98 24.38 -2.15
C SER A 95 19.13 24.70 -3.65
N PRO A 96 18.83 25.94 -4.09
CA PRO A 96 18.92 26.31 -5.52
C PRO A 96 20.27 25.99 -6.17
N GLU A 97 21.36 26.03 -5.40
CA GLU A 97 22.73 25.73 -5.88
C GLU A 97 22.99 24.23 -6.05
N ARG A 98 22.25 23.37 -5.34
CA ARG A 98 22.35 21.90 -5.42
C ARG A 98 21.30 21.26 -6.31
N ARG A 99 20.32 22.05 -6.78
CA ARG A 99 19.30 21.68 -7.76
C ARG A 99 19.70 21.94 -9.21
N LEU A 100 20.98 22.19 -9.48
CA LEU A 100 21.53 22.32 -10.81
C LEU A 100 22.93 21.72 -10.90
N ALA A 101 23.29 21.18 -12.05
CA ALA A 101 24.64 20.72 -12.34
C ALA A 101 24.93 20.76 -13.83
N VAL A 102 26.22 20.81 -14.18
CA VAL A 102 26.70 20.73 -15.56
C VAL A 102 27.60 19.52 -15.70
N PHE A 103 27.27 18.66 -16.66
CA PHE A 103 28.05 17.48 -17.04
C PHE A 103 28.46 17.65 -18.51
N ASP A 104 29.74 17.96 -18.76
CA ASP A 104 30.26 18.37 -20.06
C ASP A 104 29.42 19.48 -20.74
N ASP A 105 28.59 19.12 -21.74
CA ASP A 105 27.74 20.03 -22.50
C ASP A 105 26.26 20.01 -22.08
N LEU A 106 25.92 19.23 -21.04
CA LEU A 106 24.59 19.05 -20.50
C LEU A 106 24.38 19.88 -19.21
N LEU A 107 23.36 20.73 -19.21
CA LEU A 107 22.82 21.37 -18.01
C LEU A 107 21.59 20.61 -17.51
N VAL A 108 21.63 20.26 -16.22
CA VAL A 108 20.55 19.58 -15.50
C VAL A 108 19.92 20.57 -14.54
N LEU A 109 18.58 20.68 -14.56
CA LEU A 109 17.81 21.59 -13.72
C LEU A 109 16.70 20.85 -12.99
N LEU A 110 16.63 21.04 -11.67
CA LEU A 110 15.63 20.41 -10.81
C LEU A 110 14.68 21.45 -10.18
N PRO A 111 13.72 22.02 -10.93
CA PRO A 111 12.77 22.98 -10.36
C PRO A 111 11.91 22.30 -9.29
N ASP A 112 11.54 23.08 -8.29
CA ASP A 112 10.65 22.66 -7.21
C ASP A 112 9.19 22.84 -7.65
N THR A 113 8.51 21.71 -7.85
CA THR A 113 7.07 21.67 -8.18
C THR A 113 6.26 20.96 -7.10
N SER A 114 6.84 20.72 -5.93
CA SER A 114 6.22 19.96 -4.83
C SER A 114 4.86 20.47 -4.34
N THR A 115 4.45 21.68 -4.71
CA THR A 115 3.13 22.25 -4.40
C THR A 115 2.09 22.01 -5.50
N GLY A 116 2.44 21.31 -6.58
CA GLY A 116 1.64 21.21 -7.80
C GLY A 116 1.64 22.50 -8.64
N SER A 117 2.44 23.48 -8.27
CA SER A 117 2.57 24.77 -8.94
C SER A 117 4.03 25.09 -9.23
N LEU A 118 4.29 26.11 -10.05
CA LEU A 118 5.63 26.63 -10.28
C LEU A 118 5.71 28.09 -9.81
N PRO A 119 6.15 28.34 -8.56
CA PRO A 119 6.21 29.67 -7.97
C PRO A 119 7.08 30.65 -8.76
N GLY A 120 6.82 31.95 -8.60
CA GLY A 120 7.56 32.99 -9.33
C GLY A 120 9.07 33.00 -9.03
N GLU A 121 9.48 32.62 -7.82
CA GLU A 121 10.89 32.48 -7.46
C GLU A 121 11.59 31.34 -8.22
N GLU A 122 10.90 30.21 -8.42
CA GLU A 122 11.41 29.09 -9.23
C GLU A 122 11.51 29.46 -10.71
N ARG A 123 10.53 30.22 -11.22
CA ARG A 123 10.59 30.76 -12.60
C ARG A 123 11.81 31.67 -12.81
N LEU A 124 12.07 32.57 -11.85
CA LEU A 124 13.24 33.45 -11.89
C LEU A 124 14.56 32.67 -11.74
N TRP A 125 14.58 31.60 -10.94
CA TRP A 125 15.74 30.74 -10.80
C TRP A 125 16.05 29.97 -12.09
N LEU A 126 15.03 29.42 -12.77
CA LEU A 126 15.18 28.77 -14.07
C LEU A 126 15.77 29.72 -15.11
N ASP A 127 15.18 30.91 -15.27
CA ASP A 127 15.65 31.94 -16.21
C ASP A 127 17.09 32.38 -15.92
N ARG A 128 17.43 32.56 -14.65
CA ARG A 128 18.78 32.94 -14.25
C ARG A 128 19.78 31.82 -14.57
N SER A 129 19.42 30.57 -14.30
CA SER A 129 20.30 29.41 -14.48
C SER A 129 20.69 29.24 -15.94
N VAL A 130 19.74 29.31 -16.88
CA VAL A 130 20.01 29.17 -18.32
C VAL A 130 20.74 30.37 -18.92
N ARG A 131 20.59 31.57 -18.34
CA ARG A 131 21.33 32.78 -18.77
C ARG A 131 22.79 32.77 -18.32
N LEU A 132 23.05 32.31 -17.10
CA LEU A 132 24.40 32.32 -16.52
C LEU A 132 25.24 31.11 -16.97
N ILE A 133 24.60 29.99 -17.30
CA ILE A 133 25.28 28.74 -17.64
C ILE A 133 25.14 28.47 -19.13
N SER A 134 26.27 28.53 -19.83
CA SER A 134 26.34 28.15 -21.25
C SER A 134 26.48 26.63 -21.36
N ALA A 135 25.37 25.96 -21.64
CA ALA A 135 25.31 24.55 -22.01
C ALA A 135 24.55 24.40 -23.33
N LYS A 136 24.94 23.40 -24.14
CA LYS A 136 24.27 23.12 -25.41
C LYS A 136 22.97 22.35 -25.19
N ARG A 137 23.03 21.39 -24.28
CA ARG A 137 21.98 20.41 -24.01
C ARG A 137 21.36 20.71 -22.66
N ARG A 138 20.05 20.49 -22.52
CA ARG A 138 19.34 20.74 -21.26
C ARG A 138 18.35 19.62 -20.95
N VAL A 139 18.31 19.23 -19.69
CA VAL A 139 17.26 18.38 -19.12
C VAL A 139 16.66 19.02 -17.88
N VAL A 140 15.35 18.85 -17.73
CA VAL A 140 14.59 19.32 -16.57
C VAL A 140 14.00 18.11 -15.88
N ILE A 141 14.21 18.00 -14.57
CA ILE A 141 13.72 16.89 -13.76
C ILE A 141 12.92 17.47 -12.60
N THR A 142 11.68 17.06 -12.42
CA THR A 142 10.83 17.62 -11.35
C THR A 142 9.97 16.56 -10.71
N HIS A 143 9.18 16.92 -9.70
CA HIS A 143 8.25 15.98 -9.09
C HIS A 143 6.95 15.86 -9.90
N TYR A 144 6.26 16.97 -10.18
CA TYR A 144 4.98 16.95 -10.90
C TYR A 144 5.13 16.88 -12.43
N PRO A 145 4.46 15.94 -13.11
CA PRO A 145 4.35 15.97 -14.56
C PRO A 145 3.45 17.12 -15.03
N LEU A 146 3.58 17.53 -16.30
CA LEU A 146 2.96 18.75 -16.81
C LEU A 146 1.44 18.76 -16.67
N ASP A 147 0.79 17.60 -16.84
CA ASP A 147 -0.66 17.45 -16.76
C ASP A 147 -1.21 17.41 -15.32
N ARG A 148 -0.34 17.32 -14.31
CA ARG A 148 -0.71 17.37 -12.89
C ARG A 148 -0.42 18.72 -12.24
N MET A 149 0.26 19.63 -12.95
CA MET A 149 0.49 20.99 -12.48
C MET A 149 -0.75 21.87 -12.66
N ASP A 150 -0.82 22.96 -11.89
CA ASP A 150 -1.79 24.01 -12.12
C ASP A 150 -1.68 24.61 -13.55
N ALA A 151 -2.78 25.18 -14.04
CA ALA A 151 -2.86 25.63 -15.42
C ALA A 151 -1.83 26.73 -15.77
N GLU A 152 -1.54 27.62 -14.81
CA GLU A 152 -0.61 28.73 -15.02
C GLU A 152 0.85 28.25 -15.10
N GLY A 153 1.27 27.46 -14.11
CA GLY A 153 2.59 26.85 -14.02
C GLY A 153 2.86 25.91 -15.19
N ARG A 154 1.87 25.07 -15.56
CA ARG A 154 1.95 24.24 -16.76
C ARG A 154 2.19 25.07 -18.02
N ALA A 155 1.36 26.08 -18.27
CA ALA A 155 1.46 26.91 -19.47
C ALA A 155 2.79 27.66 -19.55
N TRP A 156 3.26 28.18 -18.41
CA TRP A 156 4.56 28.84 -18.33
C TRP A 156 5.70 27.86 -18.61
N LEU A 157 5.71 26.71 -17.94
CA LEU A 157 6.80 25.73 -18.05
C LEU A 157 6.86 25.14 -19.45
N MET A 158 5.73 24.77 -20.07
CA MET A 158 5.70 24.29 -21.45
C MET A 158 6.34 25.28 -22.43
N ARG A 159 6.04 26.58 -22.29
CA ARG A 159 6.66 27.62 -23.12
C ARG A 159 8.16 27.71 -22.84
N TRP A 160 8.53 27.75 -21.56
CA TRP A 160 9.92 27.86 -21.13
C TRP A 160 10.79 26.70 -21.63
N LEU A 161 10.29 25.46 -21.55
CA LEU A 161 10.98 24.25 -22.03
C LEU A 161 11.27 24.36 -23.54
N SER A 162 10.29 24.81 -24.33
CA SER A 162 10.42 24.98 -25.77
C SER A 162 11.39 26.11 -26.15
N GLU A 163 11.30 27.26 -25.50
CA GLU A 163 12.15 28.43 -25.78
C GLU A 163 13.62 28.22 -25.40
N ASN A 164 13.89 27.36 -24.40
CA ASN A 164 15.24 27.11 -23.90
C ASN A 164 15.87 25.82 -24.43
N GLY A 165 15.27 25.17 -25.43
CA GLY A 165 15.83 23.99 -26.07
C GLY A 165 16.07 22.83 -25.11
N VAL A 166 15.12 22.59 -24.20
CA VAL A 166 15.15 21.41 -23.33
C VAL A 166 14.88 20.16 -24.16
N GLU A 167 15.69 19.11 -23.99
CA GLU A 167 15.57 17.88 -24.76
C GLU A 167 14.68 16.85 -24.05
N LEU A 168 14.73 16.83 -22.71
CA LEU A 168 14.00 15.90 -21.85
C LEU A 168 13.45 16.64 -20.62
N PHE A 169 12.16 16.42 -20.37
CA PHE A 169 11.46 16.77 -19.15
C PHE A 169 11.04 15.46 -18.46
N ALA A 170 11.58 15.17 -17.27
CA ALA A 170 11.28 13.94 -16.53
C ALA A 170 10.58 14.26 -15.20
N ALA A 171 9.59 13.46 -14.83
CA ALA A 171 8.81 13.65 -13.60
C ALA A 171 8.37 12.35 -12.93
N GLY A 172 8.08 12.40 -11.63
CA GLY A 172 7.49 11.32 -10.84
C GLY A 172 6.00 11.54 -10.58
N HIS A 173 5.58 11.43 -9.31
CA HIS A 173 4.26 11.75 -8.75
C HIS A 173 3.11 10.81 -9.13
N SER A 174 3.08 10.32 -10.38
CA SER A 174 1.92 9.58 -10.90
C SER A 174 1.99 8.07 -10.68
N HIS A 175 3.12 7.54 -10.22
CA HIS A 175 3.33 6.12 -9.93
C HIS A 175 3.14 5.14 -11.10
N TYR A 176 2.97 5.62 -12.33
CA TYR A 176 2.96 4.82 -13.55
C TYR A 176 3.95 5.39 -14.55
N HIS A 177 4.34 4.57 -15.52
CA HIS A 177 5.25 4.96 -16.59
C HIS A 177 4.49 5.51 -17.80
N ARG A 178 4.91 6.66 -18.32
CA ARG A 178 4.38 7.25 -19.57
C ARG A 178 5.42 8.12 -20.23
N THR A 179 5.66 7.89 -21.51
CA THR A 179 6.54 8.73 -22.33
C THR A 179 5.77 9.30 -23.51
N ARG A 180 5.87 10.61 -23.74
CA ARG A 180 5.28 11.30 -24.89
C ARG A 180 6.25 12.33 -25.46
N ARG A 181 6.04 12.66 -26.74
CA ARG A 181 6.80 13.73 -27.40
C ARG A 181 5.94 14.99 -27.42
N GLU A 182 6.43 16.01 -26.76
CA GLU A 182 5.86 17.35 -26.74
C GLU A 182 6.69 18.26 -27.65
N ASN A 183 6.15 19.41 -28.05
CA ASN A 183 6.75 20.29 -29.06
C ASN A 183 8.23 20.66 -28.79
N GLY A 184 9.14 19.86 -29.33
CA GLY A 184 10.60 20.03 -29.22
C GLY A 184 11.30 19.20 -28.14
N PHE A 185 10.58 18.50 -27.25
CA PHE A 185 11.16 17.75 -26.13
C PHE A 185 10.44 16.42 -25.86
N VAL A 186 11.08 15.54 -25.09
CA VAL A 186 10.46 14.31 -24.58
C VAL A 186 9.97 14.56 -23.17
N GLU A 187 8.71 14.22 -22.87
CA GLU A 187 8.22 14.11 -21.50
C GLU A 187 8.22 12.64 -21.08
N ALA A 188 8.89 12.33 -19.97
CA ALA A 188 8.92 11.02 -19.36
C ALA A 188 8.38 11.10 -17.92
N VAL A 189 7.27 10.43 -17.66
CA VAL A 189 6.75 10.20 -16.32
C VAL A 189 7.22 8.82 -15.89
N VAL A 190 7.98 8.74 -14.81
CA VAL A 190 8.56 7.48 -14.34
C VAL A 190 7.65 6.82 -13.31
N ARG A 191 7.76 5.49 -13.24
CA ARG A 191 7.12 4.72 -12.18
C ARG A 191 7.89 4.91 -10.87
N GLY A 192 7.14 4.94 -9.77
CA GLY A 192 7.70 5.05 -8.43
C GLY A 192 8.47 3.81 -7.96
N LEU A 193 9.34 4.01 -6.96
CA LEU A 193 10.09 2.94 -6.30
C LEU A 193 9.30 2.28 -5.14
N ASP A 194 8.21 2.89 -4.67
CA ASP A 194 7.35 2.34 -3.62
C ASP A 194 6.61 1.05 -4.08
N PRO A 195 6.89 -0.12 -3.48
CA PRO A 195 6.21 -1.37 -3.82
C PRO A 195 4.72 -1.42 -3.48
N ASP A 196 4.21 -0.54 -2.62
CA ASP A 196 2.81 -0.51 -2.24
C ASP A 196 1.97 0.44 -3.13
N LYS A 197 2.63 1.28 -3.94
CA LYS A 197 1.99 2.29 -4.79
C LYS A 197 2.30 2.18 -6.28
N ALA A 198 3.28 1.39 -6.69
CA ALA A 198 3.61 1.22 -8.10
C ALA A 198 2.42 0.68 -8.91
N ILE A 199 2.04 1.40 -9.98
CA ILE A 199 0.85 1.13 -10.79
C ILE A 199 1.23 0.46 -12.11
N GLY A 200 0.46 -0.57 -12.45
CA GLY A 200 0.46 -1.27 -13.73
C GLY A 200 1.56 -2.31 -13.90
N ASP A 201 2.65 -2.24 -13.13
CA ASP A 201 3.75 -3.20 -13.09
C ASP A 201 4.73 -2.90 -11.91
N LEU A 202 5.79 -3.69 -11.69
CA LEU A 202 6.69 -3.58 -10.52
C LEU A 202 7.31 -2.18 -10.32
N PRO A 203 7.60 -1.78 -9.07
CA PRO A 203 8.39 -0.58 -8.78
C PRO A 203 9.82 -0.68 -9.34
N GLY A 204 10.51 0.45 -9.45
CA GLY A 204 11.89 0.46 -9.93
C GLY A 204 12.47 1.85 -10.10
N ILE A 205 13.52 1.93 -10.91
CA ILE A 205 14.22 3.17 -11.27
C ILE A 205 14.36 3.27 -12.79
N SER A 206 14.45 4.48 -13.33
CA SER A 206 14.58 4.71 -14.77
C SER A 206 15.99 5.19 -15.12
N LEU A 207 16.71 4.42 -15.94
CA LEU A 207 18.00 4.82 -16.53
C LEU A 207 17.75 5.53 -17.85
N PHE A 208 18.07 6.82 -17.90
CA PHE A 208 18.02 7.62 -19.11
C PHE A 208 19.41 7.68 -19.74
N ALA A 209 19.50 7.45 -21.04
CA ALA A 209 20.74 7.51 -21.80
C ALA A 209 20.55 8.28 -23.10
N SER A 210 21.57 9.06 -23.46
CA SER A 210 21.63 9.79 -24.71
C SER A 210 23.03 9.77 -25.32
N GLU A 211 23.14 9.21 -26.52
CA GLU A 211 24.38 9.23 -27.32
C GLU A 211 24.45 10.43 -28.29
N LYS A 212 23.32 11.10 -28.51
CA LYS A 212 23.14 12.16 -29.50
C LYS A 212 22.16 13.21 -28.98
N GLU A 213 22.44 14.48 -29.30
CA GLU A 213 21.57 15.61 -29.01
C GLU A 213 20.11 15.33 -29.40
N GLY A 214 19.19 15.64 -28.49
CA GLY A 214 17.74 15.50 -28.68
C GLY A 214 17.22 14.06 -28.70
N THR A 215 18.07 13.05 -28.47
CA THR A 215 17.69 11.64 -28.48
C THR A 215 17.93 11.02 -27.12
N TRP A 216 16.87 10.82 -26.35
CA TRP A 216 16.90 10.16 -25.05
C TRP A 216 16.20 8.81 -25.13
N THR A 217 16.81 7.81 -24.51
CA THR A 217 16.24 6.48 -24.33
C THR A 217 16.07 6.22 -22.85
N GLU A 218 14.95 5.62 -22.47
CA GLU A 218 14.70 5.17 -21.10
C GLU A 218 14.80 3.65 -21.06
N THR A 219 15.55 3.14 -20.09
CA THR A 219 15.55 1.74 -19.69
C THR A 219 15.04 1.66 -18.26
N PHE A 220 13.83 1.10 -18.09
CA PHE A 220 13.29 0.84 -16.76
C PHE A 220 13.99 -0.37 -16.13
N ILE A 221 14.50 -0.20 -14.91
CA ILE A 221 15.16 -1.25 -14.14
C ILE A 221 14.22 -1.60 -12.97
N PRO A 222 13.52 -2.76 -13.02
CA PRO A 222 12.57 -3.12 -11.97
C PRO A 222 13.27 -3.59 -10.70
N TRP A 223 12.72 -3.24 -9.54
CA TRP A 223 13.02 -3.92 -8.28
C TRP A 223 12.35 -5.30 -8.31
N SER A 224 13.15 -6.31 -8.63
CA SER A 224 12.71 -7.70 -8.74
C SER A 224 13.40 -8.58 -7.69
N PRO A 225 12.99 -8.50 -6.41
CA PRO A 225 13.53 -9.37 -5.38
C PRO A 225 13.14 -10.83 -5.65
N ALA A 226 13.88 -11.76 -5.04
CA ALA A 226 13.45 -13.16 -5.01
C ALA A 226 12.08 -13.26 -4.32
N ILE A 227 11.13 -13.94 -4.96
CA ILE A 227 9.79 -14.15 -4.43
C ILE A 227 9.58 -15.65 -4.28
N ARG A 228 9.32 -16.05 -3.04
CA ARG A 228 9.01 -17.42 -2.66
C ARG A 228 7.58 -17.48 -2.14
N LEU A 229 6.64 -17.79 -3.03
CA LEU A 229 5.25 -18.08 -2.69
C LEU A 229 5.12 -19.52 -2.18
N LEU A 230 5.91 -19.86 -1.16
CA LEU A 230 5.78 -21.14 -0.47
C LEU A 230 4.34 -21.42 -0.04
N PRO A 231 3.98 -22.70 0.20
CA PRO A 231 2.71 -23.03 0.82
C PRO A 231 2.47 -22.14 2.03
N ALA A 232 1.22 -21.74 2.18
CA ALA A 232 0.79 -21.04 3.37
C ALA A 232 1.10 -21.85 4.64
N ASP A 233 1.09 -21.18 5.78
CA ASP A 233 1.21 -21.79 7.11
C ASP A 233 -0.12 -22.50 7.47
N LEU A 234 -0.63 -23.26 6.51
CA LEU A 234 -1.88 -24.01 6.48
C LEU A 234 -1.55 -25.51 6.27
N PRO A 235 -2.49 -26.42 6.54
CA PRO A 235 -2.32 -27.83 6.24
C PRO A 235 -1.80 -28.10 4.82
N SER A 236 -0.90 -29.08 4.69
CA SER A 236 -0.25 -29.42 3.43
C SER A 236 -1.26 -29.66 2.31
N GLY A 237 -1.04 -29.01 1.15
CA GLY A 237 -1.90 -29.12 -0.02
C GLY A 237 -3.02 -28.08 -0.09
N MET A 238 -3.20 -27.25 0.94
CA MET A 238 -4.14 -26.12 0.88
C MET A 238 -3.56 -24.94 0.11
N LEU A 239 -4.38 -24.38 -0.78
CA LEU A 239 -4.16 -23.02 -1.28
C LEU A 239 -4.69 -22.03 -0.25
N PRO A 240 -3.97 -20.93 0.03
CA PRO A 240 -4.42 -19.96 1.02
C PRO A 240 -5.61 -19.13 0.56
N VAL A 241 -5.94 -19.17 -0.73
CA VAL A 241 -6.96 -18.29 -1.31
C VAL A 241 -8.33 -18.91 -1.15
N GLY A 242 -9.24 -18.13 -0.57
CA GLY A 242 -10.65 -18.41 -0.43
C GLY A 242 -11.48 -17.16 -0.72
N TRP A 243 -12.72 -17.16 -0.27
CA TRP A 243 -13.60 -16.00 -0.35
C TRP A 243 -14.37 -15.82 0.95
N SER A 244 -14.69 -14.57 1.23
CA SER A 244 -15.67 -14.18 2.25
C SER A 244 -17.00 -13.92 1.55
N ILE A 245 -18.02 -14.70 1.89
CA ILE A 245 -19.33 -14.61 1.25
C ILE A 245 -20.35 -14.12 2.28
N GLN A 246 -20.89 -12.93 2.02
CA GLN A 246 -22.01 -12.37 2.78
C GLN A 246 -23.34 -12.93 2.27
N GLY A 247 -24.24 -13.29 3.19
CA GLY A 247 -25.60 -13.72 2.84
C GLY A 247 -25.98 -15.07 3.44
N ASP A 248 -26.53 -15.99 2.64
CA ASP A 248 -26.92 -17.33 3.09
C ASP A 248 -25.70 -18.27 3.19
N PRO A 249 -25.36 -18.78 4.38
CA PRO A 249 -24.28 -19.75 4.57
C PRO A 249 -24.36 -21.00 3.69
N VAL A 250 -25.58 -21.51 3.45
CA VAL A 250 -25.79 -22.71 2.64
C VAL A 250 -25.44 -22.44 1.17
N ALA A 251 -25.79 -21.26 0.66
CA ALA A 251 -25.40 -20.83 -0.66
C ALA A 251 -23.88 -20.65 -0.78
N ALA A 252 -23.22 -20.06 0.23
CA ALA A 252 -21.77 -19.89 0.27
C ALA A 252 -21.01 -21.23 0.22
N VAL A 253 -21.46 -22.23 0.99
CA VAL A 253 -20.89 -23.58 0.95
C VAL A 253 -21.08 -24.24 -0.41
N ARG A 254 -22.26 -24.09 -1.03
CA ARG A 254 -22.52 -24.61 -2.38
C ARG A 254 -21.63 -23.98 -3.45
N GLU A 255 -21.44 -22.66 -3.39
CA GLU A 255 -20.51 -21.96 -4.31
C GLU A 255 -19.07 -22.45 -4.11
N THR A 256 -18.66 -22.65 -2.86
CA THR A 256 -17.34 -23.18 -2.50
C THR A 256 -17.11 -24.57 -3.06
N LEU A 257 -18.07 -25.49 -2.91
CA LEU A 257 -18.04 -26.84 -3.49
C LEU A 257 -17.82 -26.83 -5.00
N GLY A 258 -18.34 -25.84 -5.71
CA GLY A 258 -18.18 -25.69 -7.17
C GLY A 258 -16.83 -25.14 -7.62
N SER A 259 -16.06 -24.51 -6.72
CA SER A 259 -14.81 -23.80 -7.06
C SER A 259 -13.52 -24.57 -6.72
N GLY A 260 -13.62 -25.53 -5.81
CA GLY A 260 -12.48 -26.29 -5.30
C GLY A 260 -11.45 -25.40 -4.60
N VAL A 261 -11.90 -24.47 -3.76
CA VAL A 261 -11.03 -23.74 -2.81
C VAL A 261 -11.13 -24.35 -1.43
N SER A 262 -10.08 -24.19 -0.64
CA SER A 262 -9.94 -24.79 0.69
C SER A 262 -10.06 -23.77 1.83
N CYS A 263 -10.28 -22.50 1.52
CA CYS A 263 -10.53 -21.46 2.51
C CYS A 263 -11.93 -20.87 2.25
N LEU A 264 -12.74 -20.78 3.30
CA LEU A 264 -14.08 -20.19 3.25
C LEU A 264 -14.29 -19.33 4.48
N GLU A 265 -14.71 -18.09 4.28
CA GLU A 265 -15.33 -17.32 5.34
C GLU A 265 -16.82 -17.16 5.06
N ILE A 266 -17.63 -17.48 6.07
CA ILE A 266 -19.08 -17.29 6.03
C ILE A 266 -19.43 -16.04 6.82
N ARG A 267 -20.23 -15.16 6.22
CA ARG A 267 -20.76 -13.94 6.84
C ARG A 267 -22.28 -13.91 6.74
N PRO A 268 -23.00 -14.60 7.64
CA PRO A 268 -24.46 -14.64 7.58
C PRO A 268 -25.04 -13.26 7.84
N ALA A 269 -25.98 -12.85 6.98
CA ALA A 269 -26.74 -11.62 7.22
C ALA A 269 -27.76 -11.78 8.36
N GLU A 270 -28.37 -12.96 8.43
CA GLU A 270 -29.39 -13.34 9.40
C GLU A 270 -29.17 -14.81 9.80
N LEU A 271 -29.81 -15.25 10.89
CA LEU A 271 -29.76 -16.65 11.36
C LEU A 271 -30.88 -17.54 10.77
N ASP A 272 -31.60 -17.06 9.76
CA ASP A 272 -32.65 -17.81 9.07
C ASP A 272 -32.07 -18.71 7.99
N PHE A 273 -31.33 -19.75 8.40
CA PHE A 273 -30.80 -20.79 7.53
C PHE A 273 -30.83 -22.16 8.20
N SER A 274 -30.81 -23.21 7.38
CA SER A 274 -30.82 -24.59 7.88
C SER A 274 -29.43 -24.98 8.39
N LEU A 275 -29.24 -24.98 9.72
CA LEU A 275 -28.01 -25.47 10.36
C LEU A 275 -27.64 -26.89 9.95
N ARG A 276 -28.66 -27.76 9.81
CA ARG A 276 -28.46 -29.13 9.32
C ARG A 276 -27.89 -29.15 7.90
N THR A 277 -28.46 -28.37 6.99
CA THR A 277 -28.00 -28.31 5.60
C THR A 277 -26.63 -27.67 5.49
N LEU A 278 -26.34 -26.68 6.34
CA LEU A 278 -25.01 -26.09 6.45
C LEU A 278 -23.99 -27.15 6.90
N ALA A 279 -24.29 -27.90 7.97
CA ALA A 279 -23.42 -28.96 8.48
C ALA A 279 -23.17 -30.05 7.43
N GLU A 280 -24.22 -30.55 6.77
CA GLU A 280 -24.12 -31.55 5.69
C GLU A 280 -23.20 -31.05 4.54
N GLY A 281 -23.32 -29.78 4.15
CA GLY A 281 -22.47 -29.21 3.09
C GLY A 281 -21.01 -28.96 3.53
N LEU A 282 -20.79 -28.58 4.79
CA LEU A 282 -19.45 -28.43 5.36
C LEU A 282 -18.74 -29.78 5.51
N ASP A 283 -19.47 -30.83 5.90
CA ASP A 283 -18.96 -32.19 5.92
C ASP A 283 -18.56 -32.65 4.52
N GLU A 284 -19.37 -32.37 3.50
CA GLU A 284 -19.01 -32.64 2.11
C GLU A 284 -17.72 -31.91 1.66
N LEU A 285 -17.53 -30.66 2.09
CA LEU A 285 -16.27 -29.93 1.82
C LEU A 285 -15.07 -30.59 2.50
N ARG A 286 -15.22 -30.98 3.78
CA ARG A 286 -14.15 -31.62 4.56
C ARG A 286 -13.80 -33.02 4.03
N ASP A 287 -14.79 -33.75 3.50
CA ASP A 287 -14.58 -35.05 2.86
C ASP A 287 -13.75 -34.95 1.57
N ARG A 288 -13.78 -33.80 0.88
CA ARG A 288 -12.98 -33.55 -0.34
C ARG A 288 -11.53 -33.17 -0.03
N GLY A 289 -11.24 -32.69 1.17
CA GLY A 289 -9.91 -32.32 1.61
C GLY A 289 -9.91 -31.31 2.75
N PRO A 290 -8.71 -30.85 3.16
CA PRO A 290 -8.59 -29.85 4.22
C PRO A 290 -9.38 -28.57 3.89
N LEU A 291 -10.11 -28.07 4.88
CA LEU A 291 -10.89 -26.85 4.84
C LEU A 291 -10.43 -25.96 5.99
N PHE A 292 -10.19 -24.69 5.71
CA PHE A 292 -10.07 -23.62 6.69
C PHE A 292 -11.37 -22.83 6.66
N LEU A 293 -12.10 -22.87 7.77
CA LEU A 293 -13.38 -22.23 7.91
C LEU A 293 -13.29 -21.06 8.90
N SER A 294 -13.52 -19.84 8.39
CA SER A 294 -13.73 -18.65 9.20
C SER A 294 -15.22 -18.31 9.27
N TYR A 295 -15.64 -17.70 10.38
CA TYR A 295 -17.00 -17.18 10.55
C TYR A 295 -16.94 -15.73 11.00
N HIS A 296 -17.50 -14.84 10.19
CA HIS A 296 -17.52 -13.42 10.47
C HIS A 296 -18.72 -13.07 11.35
N LEU A 297 -18.42 -12.51 12.52
CA LEU A 297 -19.41 -12.18 13.54
C LEU A 297 -19.96 -10.75 13.37
N PRO A 298 -21.18 -10.47 13.88
CA PRO A 298 -21.70 -9.11 13.96
C PRO A 298 -20.88 -8.18 14.86
N ASP A 299 -21.06 -6.88 14.67
CA ASP A 299 -20.34 -5.84 15.43
C ASP A 299 -20.81 -5.73 16.89
N LEU A 300 -19.86 -5.43 17.78
CA LEU A 300 -20.12 -4.87 19.10
C LEU A 300 -19.99 -3.35 19.07
N LYS A 301 -20.98 -2.64 19.62
CA LYS A 301 -21.09 -1.17 19.51
C LYS A 301 -21.20 -0.50 20.87
N LEU A 302 -20.63 0.70 21.01
CA LEU A 302 -20.78 1.50 22.22
C LEU A 302 -22.07 2.32 22.15
N ASN A 303 -22.96 2.14 23.12
CA ASN A 303 -24.06 3.08 23.33
C ASN A 303 -23.66 4.12 24.38
N LEU A 304 -23.36 5.34 23.92
CA LEU A 304 -22.95 6.45 24.79
C LEU A 304 -24.05 6.91 25.76
N ARG A 305 -25.33 6.66 25.46
CA ARG A 305 -26.45 7.05 26.35
C ARG A 305 -26.58 6.09 27.53
N SER A 306 -26.42 4.80 27.30
CA SER A 306 -26.49 3.78 28.35
C SER A 306 -25.13 3.52 29.00
N GLY A 307 -24.03 3.89 28.34
CA GLY A 307 -22.66 3.58 28.74
C GLY A 307 -22.32 2.09 28.62
N ARG A 308 -23.06 1.33 27.80
CA ARG A 308 -22.95 -0.13 27.70
C ARG A 308 -22.57 -0.57 26.29
N VAL A 309 -21.96 -1.76 26.22
CA VAL A 309 -21.71 -2.48 24.97
C VAL A 309 -23.00 -3.15 24.50
N GLU A 310 -23.37 -2.90 23.26
CA GLU A 310 -24.53 -3.48 22.57
C GLU A 310 -24.09 -4.52 21.53
N GLY A 311 -25.03 -5.37 21.10
CA GLY A 311 -24.78 -6.44 20.12
C GLY A 311 -24.38 -7.79 20.73
N VAL A 312 -24.17 -7.86 22.05
CA VAL A 312 -23.69 -9.06 22.77
C VAL A 312 -24.55 -10.30 22.51
N ASP A 313 -25.88 -10.18 22.53
CA ASP A 313 -26.77 -11.33 22.33
C ASP A 313 -26.77 -11.81 20.87
N ALA A 314 -26.67 -10.90 19.91
CA ALA A 314 -26.54 -11.24 18.50
C ALA A 314 -25.21 -11.96 18.23
N VAL A 315 -24.11 -11.43 18.76
CA VAL A 315 -22.79 -12.07 18.68
C VAL A 315 -22.81 -13.46 19.33
N ARG A 316 -23.44 -13.63 20.50
CA ARG A 316 -23.56 -14.94 21.14
C ARG A 316 -24.34 -15.94 20.29
N ALA A 317 -25.43 -15.50 19.66
CA ALA A 317 -26.22 -16.36 18.78
C ALA A 317 -25.41 -16.82 17.56
N HIS A 318 -24.71 -15.89 16.89
CA HIS A 318 -23.82 -16.23 15.76
C HIS A 318 -22.63 -17.09 16.18
N LEU A 319 -22.05 -16.83 17.36
CA LEU A 319 -20.95 -17.62 17.92
C LEU A 319 -21.39 -19.08 18.13
N ASN A 320 -22.59 -19.32 18.67
CA ASN A 320 -23.09 -20.68 18.83
C ASN A 320 -23.18 -21.41 17.48
N CYS A 321 -23.71 -20.75 16.44
CA CYS A 321 -23.75 -21.31 15.09
C CYS A 321 -22.34 -21.57 14.52
N ALA A 322 -21.39 -20.66 14.75
CA ALA A 322 -20.00 -20.82 14.33
C ALA A 322 -19.34 -22.03 15.01
N MET A 323 -19.55 -22.20 16.31
CA MET A 323 -19.01 -23.34 17.06
C MET A 323 -19.64 -24.66 16.60
N GLU A 324 -20.95 -24.69 16.33
CA GLU A 324 -21.61 -25.87 15.75
C GLU A 324 -21.10 -26.20 14.34
N ALA A 325 -20.74 -25.18 13.56
CA ALA A 325 -20.14 -25.35 12.24
C ALA A 325 -18.69 -25.88 12.28
N GLY A 326 -18.03 -25.88 13.45
CA GLY A 326 -16.66 -26.37 13.62
C GLY A 326 -15.62 -25.48 12.94
N VAL A 327 -15.69 -24.18 13.20
CA VAL A 327 -14.80 -23.16 12.61
C VAL A 327 -13.36 -23.27 13.14
N ASP A 328 -12.41 -22.90 12.30
CA ASP A 328 -11.00 -22.74 12.67
C ASP A 328 -10.73 -21.33 13.21
N SER A 329 -11.50 -20.35 12.76
CA SER A 329 -11.34 -18.94 13.12
C SER A 329 -12.69 -18.20 13.21
N LEU A 330 -12.71 -17.18 14.05
CA LEU A 330 -13.78 -16.19 14.17
C LEU A 330 -13.21 -14.84 13.75
N THR A 331 -13.85 -14.22 12.75
CA THR A 331 -13.56 -12.84 12.37
C THR A 331 -14.43 -11.90 13.19
N VAL A 332 -13.80 -10.97 13.90
CA VAL A 332 -14.46 -9.99 14.77
C VAL A 332 -13.90 -8.60 14.50
N HIS A 333 -14.74 -7.60 14.28
CA HIS A 333 -14.23 -6.24 14.20
C HIS A 333 -13.72 -5.74 15.56
N VAL A 334 -12.82 -4.77 15.52
CA VAL A 334 -12.57 -3.88 16.65
C VAL A 334 -13.87 -3.23 17.16
N PRO A 335 -13.92 -2.74 18.41
CA PRO A 335 -15.08 -2.03 18.95
C PRO A 335 -15.56 -0.90 18.04
N ARG A 336 -16.87 -0.89 17.71
CA ARG A 336 -17.48 0.25 17.01
C ARG A 336 -17.72 1.38 18.00
N ALA A 337 -16.72 2.23 18.13
CA ALA A 337 -16.68 3.37 19.03
C ALA A 337 -15.67 4.41 18.50
N SER A 338 -15.84 5.66 18.87
CA SER A 338 -14.83 6.67 18.56
C SER A 338 -13.53 6.43 19.34
N ALA A 339 -12.40 6.78 18.75
CA ALA A 339 -11.09 6.69 19.38
C ALA A 339 -11.05 7.48 20.71
N SER A 340 -11.70 8.66 20.74
CA SER A 340 -11.79 9.50 21.94
C SER A 340 -12.64 8.91 23.07
N ALA A 341 -13.57 8.00 22.76
CA ALA A 341 -14.32 7.26 23.77
C ALA A 341 -13.47 6.12 24.36
N MET A 342 -12.64 5.48 23.54
CA MET A 342 -11.83 4.32 23.93
C MET A 342 -10.54 4.73 24.64
N GLU A 343 -9.87 5.78 24.19
CA GLU A 343 -8.61 6.26 24.75
C GLU A 343 -8.62 7.78 24.94
N ARG A 344 -8.00 8.25 26.03
CA ARG A 344 -7.72 9.67 26.26
C ARG A 344 -6.24 9.93 26.06
N VAL A 345 -5.89 11.11 25.58
CA VAL A 345 -4.48 11.52 25.51
C VAL A 345 -4.12 12.32 26.75
N GLN A 346 -3.23 11.78 27.58
CA GLN A 346 -2.70 12.45 28.76
C GLN A 346 -1.17 12.53 28.66
N ALA A 347 -0.62 13.74 28.75
CA ALA A 347 0.82 14.01 28.57
C ALA A 347 1.41 13.40 27.28
N GLY A 348 0.63 13.39 26.19
CA GLY A 348 1.04 12.85 24.89
C GLY A 348 1.01 11.33 24.79
N LYS A 349 0.47 10.62 25.78
CA LYS A 349 0.32 9.16 25.76
C LYS A 349 -1.16 8.77 25.75
N PRO A 350 -1.54 7.72 25.00
CA PRO A 350 -2.88 7.16 25.08
C PRO A 350 -3.07 6.44 26.43
N GLU A 351 -4.17 6.74 27.10
CA GLU A 351 -4.63 6.09 28.33
C GLU A 351 -6.02 5.46 28.07
N PRO A 352 -6.17 4.14 28.25
CA PRO A 352 -7.46 3.47 28.10
C PRO A 352 -8.54 4.04 29.03
N THR A 353 -9.76 4.20 28.53
CA THR A 353 -10.92 4.58 29.36
C THR A 353 -11.58 3.37 29.99
N GLY A 354 -12.58 3.59 30.85
CA GLY A 354 -13.44 2.51 31.35
C GLY A 354 -14.20 1.77 30.24
N TYR A 355 -14.48 2.42 29.11
CA TYR A 355 -15.13 1.75 27.97
C TYR A 355 -14.20 0.75 27.29
N PHE A 356 -12.91 1.07 27.19
CA PHE A 356 -11.90 0.14 26.69
C PHE A 356 -11.88 -1.15 27.52
N GLY A 357 -11.80 -1.02 28.85
CA GLY A 357 -11.86 -2.17 29.76
C GLY A 357 -13.16 -2.96 29.62
N ALA A 358 -14.31 -2.28 29.59
CA ALA A 358 -15.61 -2.94 29.43
C ALA A 358 -15.73 -3.72 28.11
N PHE A 359 -15.19 -3.21 27.00
CA PHE A 359 -15.12 -3.99 25.75
C PHE A 359 -14.19 -5.19 25.89
N ALA A 360 -13.00 -5.03 26.49
CA ALA A 360 -12.03 -6.12 26.63
C ALA A 360 -12.62 -7.28 27.47
N GLU A 361 -13.26 -6.96 28.59
CA GLU A 361 -13.99 -7.92 29.43
C GLU A 361 -15.13 -8.60 28.65
N THR A 362 -15.88 -7.84 27.84
CA THR A 362 -16.97 -8.37 27.01
C THR A 362 -16.44 -9.33 25.94
N PHE A 363 -15.35 -8.98 25.24
CA PHE A 363 -14.68 -9.85 24.27
C PHE A 363 -14.23 -11.14 24.93
N ALA A 364 -13.54 -11.05 26.07
CA ALA A 364 -13.07 -12.22 26.79
C ALA A 364 -14.24 -13.11 27.28
N SER A 365 -15.32 -12.51 27.77
CA SER A 365 -16.52 -13.25 28.16
C SER A 365 -17.18 -14.00 27.00
N LEU A 366 -17.10 -13.47 25.77
CA LEU A 366 -17.67 -14.10 24.58
C LEU A 366 -16.75 -15.18 24.00
N PHE A 367 -15.45 -14.88 23.88
CA PHE A 367 -14.56 -15.64 23.00
C PHE A 367 -13.57 -16.55 23.74
N ARG A 368 -13.38 -16.42 25.06
CA ARG A 368 -12.39 -17.23 25.80
C ARG A 368 -12.59 -18.73 25.62
N ALA A 369 -13.84 -19.21 25.69
CA ALA A 369 -14.12 -20.63 25.52
C ALA A 369 -13.70 -21.15 24.13
N ALA A 370 -13.97 -20.38 23.07
CA ALA A 370 -13.57 -20.73 21.70
C ALA A 370 -12.04 -20.69 21.55
N ALA A 371 -11.39 -19.65 22.07
CA ALA A 371 -9.93 -19.52 22.04
C ALA A 371 -9.24 -20.68 22.77
N CYS A 372 -9.72 -21.07 23.97
CA CYS A 372 -9.22 -22.23 24.71
C CYS A 372 -9.46 -23.56 23.99
N ALA A 373 -10.51 -23.66 23.16
CA ALA A 373 -10.75 -24.80 22.29
C ALA A 373 -9.85 -24.82 21.04
N GLY A 374 -9.00 -23.81 20.85
CA GLY A 374 -8.07 -23.71 19.74
C GLY A 374 -8.59 -22.93 18.53
N VAL A 375 -9.76 -22.29 18.63
CA VAL A 375 -10.30 -21.42 17.57
C VAL A 375 -9.54 -20.09 17.56
N GLY A 376 -9.14 -19.62 16.37
CA GLY A 376 -8.53 -18.30 16.21
C GLY A 376 -9.56 -17.17 16.39
N ILE A 377 -9.18 -16.12 17.09
CA ILE A 377 -9.93 -14.87 17.23
C ILE A 377 -9.19 -13.83 16.39
N ALA A 378 -9.58 -13.73 15.12
CA ALA A 378 -8.99 -12.83 14.14
C ALA A 378 -9.73 -11.49 14.20
N ILE A 379 -9.13 -10.54 14.92
CA ILE A 379 -9.70 -9.20 15.09
C ILE A 379 -9.41 -8.42 13.81
N GLU A 380 -10.40 -7.84 13.15
CA GLU A 380 -10.26 -7.14 11.87
C GLU A 380 -10.14 -5.62 12.05
N ASN A 381 -9.20 -5.01 11.31
CA ASN A 381 -9.07 -3.56 11.23
C ASN A 381 -10.20 -2.96 10.38
N ILE A 382 -10.70 -1.81 10.80
CA ILE A 382 -11.74 -1.06 10.09
C ILE A 382 -11.15 0.17 9.40
N HIS A 383 -11.98 0.84 8.62
CA HIS A 383 -11.66 2.14 8.03
C HIS A 383 -12.66 3.20 8.50
N ASN A 384 -12.25 4.46 8.42
CA ASN A 384 -13.12 5.59 8.70
C ASN A 384 -14.09 5.87 7.54
N PRO A 385 -15.22 6.55 7.81
CA PRO A 385 -16.00 7.19 6.76
C PRO A 385 -15.12 8.11 5.89
N VAL A 386 -15.51 8.26 4.63
CA VAL A 386 -14.80 9.09 3.65
C VAL A 386 -14.59 10.52 4.19
N ASN A 387 -13.38 11.06 4.00
CA ASN A 387 -12.95 12.40 4.42
C ASN A 387 -12.91 12.64 5.94
N THR A 388 -12.84 11.60 6.77
CA THR A 388 -12.63 11.77 8.21
C THR A 388 -11.22 12.32 8.49
N PRO A 389 -11.07 13.50 9.12
CA PRO A 389 -9.76 14.04 9.49
C PRO A 389 -9.03 13.14 10.48
N ALA A 390 -7.70 13.07 10.40
CA ALA A 390 -6.88 12.24 11.28
C ALA A 390 -7.01 12.62 12.77
N ASP A 391 -7.26 13.90 13.06
CA ASP A 391 -7.45 14.48 14.38
C ASP A 391 -8.93 14.55 14.81
N SER A 392 -9.85 14.00 14.01
CA SER A 392 -11.27 14.01 14.31
C SER A 392 -11.56 13.30 15.63
N PRO A 393 -12.33 13.91 16.55
CA PRO A 393 -12.76 13.24 17.79
C PRO A 393 -13.72 12.07 17.51
N ASP A 394 -14.34 12.07 16.33
CA ASP A 394 -15.30 11.06 15.87
C ASP A 394 -14.64 9.97 15.00
N ARG A 395 -13.32 10.02 14.82
CA ARG A 395 -12.57 8.95 14.14
C ARG A 395 -12.83 7.62 14.85
N GLU A 396 -13.11 6.58 14.08
CA GLU A 396 -13.32 5.23 14.59
C GLU A 396 -12.03 4.72 15.25
N PHE A 397 -12.20 4.06 16.40
CA PHE A 397 -11.09 3.47 17.15
C PHE A 397 -10.37 2.37 16.34
N ALA A 398 -9.07 2.20 16.57
CA ALA A 398 -8.25 1.18 15.94
C ALA A 398 -8.18 1.27 14.40
N THR A 399 -8.39 2.47 13.86
CA THR A 399 -8.02 2.84 12.48
C THR A 399 -6.55 3.28 12.37
N ARG A 400 -5.84 3.34 13.49
CA ARG A 400 -4.37 3.46 13.56
C ARG A 400 -3.75 2.13 13.99
N ILE A 401 -2.60 1.81 13.41
CA ILE A 401 -1.83 0.59 13.67
C ILE A 401 -1.54 0.44 15.17
N ASP A 402 -1.14 1.53 15.83
CA ASP A 402 -0.77 1.50 17.24
C ASP A 402 -1.98 1.24 18.17
N GLU A 403 -3.12 1.84 17.87
CA GLU A 403 -4.39 1.58 18.57
C GLU A 403 -4.87 0.15 18.37
N TYR A 404 -4.77 -0.33 17.13
CA TYR A 404 -5.16 -1.68 16.76
C TYR A 404 -4.31 -2.74 17.45
N LEU A 405 -2.98 -2.54 17.50
CA LEU A 405 -2.06 -3.42 18.22
C LEU A 405 -2.34 -3.42 19.72
N ARG A 406 -2.55 -2.24 20.34
CA ARG A 406 -2.92 -2.14 21.76
C ARG A 406 -4.21 -2.88 22.06
N TRP A 407 -5.20 -2.77 21.16
CA TRP A 407 -6.46 -3.48 21.31
C TRP A 407 -6.29 -5.01 21.24
N ILE A 408 -5.57 -5.51 20.23
CA ILE A 408 -5.26 -6.95 20.11
C ILE A 408 -4.55 -7.45 21.36
N GLU A 409 -3.57 -6.69 21.87
CA GLU A 409 -2.83 -7.03 23.09
C GLU A 409 -3.73 -7.08 24.32
N ALA A 410 -4.62 -6.11 24.50
CA ALA A 410 -5.56 -6.10 25.62
C ALA A 410 -6.49 -7.32 25.59
N VAL A 411 -7.05 -7.64 24.42
CA VAL A 411 -7.93 -8.81 24.26
C VAL A 411 -7.16 -10.11 24.51
N ALA A 412 -5.92 -10.22 24.03
CA ALA A 412 -5.07 -11.38 24.28
C ALA A 412 -4.71 -11.53 25.76
N GLN A 413 -4.43 -10.42 26.47
CA GLN A 413 -4.14 -10.42 27.90
C GLN A 413 -5.34 -10.86 28.74
N GLU A 414 -6.53 -10.38 28.40
CA GLU A 414 -7.75 -10.84 29.07
C GLU A 414 -7.97 -12.35 28.88
N MET A 415 -7.53 -12.92 27.76
CA MET A 415 -7.62 -14.35 27.43
C MET A 415 -6.28 -15.11 27.56
N ALA A 416 -5.43 -14.73 28.52
CA ALA A 416 -4.09 -15.31 28.68
C ALA A 416 -4.07 -16.82 29.01
N ASP A 417 -5.20 -17.42 29.36
CA ASP A 417 -5.36 -18.88 29.55
C ASP A 417 -5.56 -19.65 28.24
N ALA A 418 -5.87 -18.96 27.14
CA ALA A 418 -5.93 -19.56 25.82
C ALA A 418 -4.51 -19.86 25.28
N PRO A 419 -4.36 -20.85 24.37
CA PRO A 419 -3.09 -21.12 23.71
C PRO A 419 -2.52 -19.86 23.03
N GLU A 420 -1.18 -19.76 23.00
CA GLU A 420 -0.48 -18.68 22.32
C GLU A 420 -0.88 -18.63 20.82
N ALA A 421 -0.90 -17.43 20.25
CA ALA A 421 -1.31 -17.15 18.86
C ALA A 421 -2.78 -17.45 18.52
N ARG A 422 -3.69 -17.51 19.50
CA ARG A 422 -5.14 -17.61 19.26
C ARG A 422 -5.87 -16.28 19.14
N VAL A 423 -5.26 -15.17 19.53
CA VAL A 423 -5.81 -13.83 19.34
C VAL A 423 -4.83 -13.05 18.48
N GLY A 424 -5.31 -12.49 17.38
CA GLY A 424 -4.44 -11.80 16.43
C GLY A 424 -5.21 -10.95 15.44
N ALA A 425 -4.51 -10.47 14.41
CA ALA A 425 -5.06 -9.60 13.40
C ALA A 425 -5.66 -10.40 12.23
N LEU A 426 -6.85 -10.06 11.79
CA LEU A 426 -7.27 -10.20 10.41
C LEU A 426 -6.92 -8.88 9.72
N LEU A 427 -5.95 -8.88 8.81
CA LEU A 427 -5.60 -7.67 8.08
C LEU A 427 -6.50 -7.53 6.86
N ASP A 428 -7.45 -6.61 6.91
CA ASP A 428 -8.10 -6.10 5.72
C ASP A 428 -7.19 -5.05 5.06
N VAL A 429 -6.61 -5.46 3.94
CA VAL A 429 -5.67 -4.65 3.15
C VAL A 429 -6.37 -3.44 2.54
N GLY A 430 -7.64 -3.58 2.15
CA GLY A 430 -8.39 -2.50 1.57
C GLY A 430 -8.83 -1.48 2.61
N HIS A 431 -9.27 -1.90 3.80
CA HIS A 431 -9.56 -1.00 4.93
C HIS A 431 -8.32 -0.20 5.33
N ALA A 432 -7.14 -0.83 5.38
CA ALA A 432 -5.89 -0.14 5.65
C ALA A 432 -5.59 0.98 4.62
N ARG A 433 -6.14 0.89 3.40
CA ARG A 433 -5.98 1.85 2.30
C ARG A 433 -7.21 2.74 2.03
N ASN A 434 -8.26 2.62 2.85
CA ASN A 434 -9.54 3.30 2.64
C ASN A 434 -9.83 4.38 3.71
N ASN A 435 -8.83 4.85 4.46
CA ASN A 435 -9.03 5.90 5.46
C ASN A 435 -9.04 7.31 4.84
N GLY A 436 -8.48 7.47 3.64
CA GLY A 436 -8.34 8.75 2.96
C GLY A 436 -7.36 9.71 3.65
N GLY A 437 -7.09 10.83 2.97
CA GLY A 437 -6.41 12.00 3.53
C GLY A 437 -5.06 11.69 4.19
N ASP A 438 -4.86 12.23 5.39
CA ASP A 438 -3.59 12.12 6.12
C ASP A 438 -3.37 10.71 6.68
N LEU A 439 -4.43 9.98 7.08
CA LEU A 439 -4.29 8.65 7.69
C LEU A 439 -3.70 7.61 6.71
N ASP A 440 -4.14 7.63 5.46
CA ASP A 440 -3.59 6.76 4.40
C ASP A 440 -2.10 7.03 4.13
N ASN A 441 -1.65 8.27 4.37
CA ASN A 441 -0.26 8.68 4.16
C ASN A 441 0.60 8.51 5.42
N LEU A 442 0.00 8.56 6.60
CA LEU A 442 0.70 8.35 7.87
C LEU A 442 1.12 6.90 8.10
N GLN A 443 0.36 5.96 7.53
CA GLN A 443 0.49 4.52 7.82
C GLN A 443 0.41 3.73 6.50
N PRO A 444 1.46 3.78 5.67
CA PRO A 444 1.50 3.03 4.41
C PRO A 444 1.34 1.53 4.65
N LEU A 445 0.92 0.77 3.61
CA LEU A 445 0.66 -0.67 3.75
C LEU A 445 1.89 -1.45 4.26
N GLY A 446 3.09 -1.08 3.84
CA GLY A 446 4.34 -1.62 4.37
C GLY A 446 4.45 -1.53 5.89
N ASP A 447 3.95 -0.46 6.52
CA ASP A 447 3.95 -0.31 7.98
C ASP A 447 2.95 -1.25 8.64
N TRP A 448 1.78 -1.46 8.02
CA TRP A 448 0.83 -2.48 8.50
C TRP A 448 1.46 -3.88 8.46
N TYR A 449 2.15 -4.23 7.37
CA TYR A 449 2.83 -5.53 7.25
C TYR A 449 3.94 -5.69 8.30
N ALA A 450 4.78 -4.68 8.46
CA ALA A 450 5.91 -4.70 9.37
C ALA A 450 5.47 -4.75 10.85
N CYS A 451 4.46 -3.95 11.23
CA CYS A 451 4.02 -3.82 12.62
C CYS A 451 3.16 -5.01 13.07
N LEU A 452 2.30 -5.55 12.20
CA LEU A 452 1.48 -6.72 12.54
C LEU A 452 2.31 -8.01 12.46
N GLY A 453 3.11 -8.17 11.40
CA GLY A 453 4.00 -9.29 11.19
C GLY A 453 3.36 -10.66 11.44
N ARG A 454 3.91 -11.41 12.39
CA ARG A 454 3.45 -12.76 12.76
C ARG A 454 2.15 -12.80 13.58
N ARG A 455 1.61 -11.65 14.00
CA ARG A 455 0.33 -11.58 14.72
C ARG A 455 -0.86 -11.75 13.79
N ILE A 456 -0.64 -11.75 12.47
CA ILE A 456 -1.70 -11.92 11.49
C ILE A 456 -2.17 -13.38 11.48
N LEU A 457 -3.48 -13.58 11.56
CA LEU A 457 -4.17 -14.86 11.48
C LEU A 457 -4.86 -15.08 10.12
N GLY A 458 -5.07 -14.03 9.33
CA GLY A 458 -5.65 -14.09 8.00
C GLY A 458 -5.78 -12.71 7.36
N TYR A 459 -6.30 -12.67 6.13
CA TYR A 459 -6.41 -11.45 5.34
C TYR A 459 -7.78 -11.33 4.68
N HIS A 460 -8.29 -10.11 4.63
CA HIS A 460 -9.26 -9.70 3.62
C HIS A 460 -8.54 -8.97 2.49
N ILE A 461 -8.83 -9.39 1.25
CA ILE A 461 -8.27 -8.78 0.05
C ILE A 461 -9.38 -8.32 -0.89
N HIS A 462 -9.26 -7.07 -1.31
CA HIS A 462 -10.07 -6.43 -2.35
C HIS A 462 -9.37 -5.14 -2.80
N GLN A 463 -9.87 -4.52 -3.86
CA GLN A 463 -9.39 -3.20 -4.31
C GLN A 463 -10.22 -2.07 -3.68
N VAL A 464 -9.65 -0.86 -3.68
CA VAL A 464 -10.32 0.39 -3.35
C VAL A 464 -10.32 1.26 -4.60
N ASP A 465 -11.48 1.74 -5.01
CA ASP A 465 -11.61 2.65 -6.14
C ASP A 465 -12.04 4.04 -5.68
N THR A 466 -11.79 5.03 -6.53
CA THR A 466 -12.28 6.39 -6.33
C THR A 466 -13.49 6.59 -7.24
N ASP A 467 -14.63 6.94 -6.66
CA ASP A 467 -15.82 7.29 -7.42
C ASP A 467 -15.51 8.49 -8.32
N PRO A 468 -15.70 8.38 -9.65
CA PRO A 468 -15.26 9.42 -10.59
C PRO A 468 -16.07 10.72 -10.49
N VAL A 469 -17.26 10.70 -9.89
CA VAL A 469 -18.15 11.86 -9.79
C VAL A 469 -17.93 12.60 -8.48
N THR A 470 -17.86 11.86 -7.39
CA THR A 470 -17.81 12.40 -6.02
C THR A 470 -16.38 12.48 -5.49
N GLY A 471 -15.43 11.77 -6.10
CA GLY A 471 -14.08 11.59 -5.58
C GLY A 471 -14.02 10.74 -4.31
N ALA A 472 -15.14 10.17 -3.87
CA ALA A 472 -15.22 9.38 -2.66
C ALA A 472 -14.57 8.02 -2.85
N LEU A 473 -13.89 7.52 -1.81
CA LEU A 473 -13.35 6.17 -1.84
C LEU A 473 -14.46 5.14 -1.62
N SER A 474 -14.39 4.05 -2.37
CA SER A 474 -15.30 2.92 -2.30
C SER A 474 -14.48 1.62 -2.24
N ASN A 475 -14.87 0.69 -1.38
CA ASN A 475 -14.14 -0.55 -1.10
C ASN A 475 -14.87 -1.80 -1.61
N HIS A 476 -14.22 -2.96 -1.45
CA HIS A 476 -14.67 -4.28 -1.89
C HIS A 476 -14.82 -4.43 -3.42
N HIS A 477 -13.91 -3.81 -4.18
CA HIS A 477 -13.85 -3.91 -5.64
C HIS A 477 -12.97 -5.06 -6.11
N GLU A 478 -13.16 -5.47 -7.36
CA GLU A 478 -12.37 -6.50 -8.03
C GLU A 478 -10.87 -6.14 -8.04
N ILE A 479 -10.00 -7.13 -7.78
CA ILE A 479 -8.57 -7.00 -8.05
C ILE A 479 -8.32 -7.43 -9.50
N SER A 480 -8.42 -6.48 -10.41
CA SER A 480 -8.27 -6.68 -11.85
C SER A 480 -6.82 -6.88 -12.29
N GLU A 481 -5.84 -6.44 -11.51
CA GLU A 481 -4.40 -6.65 -11.71
C GLU A 481 -3.66 -6.64 -10.36
N LEU A 482 -2.51 -7.32 -10.28
CA LEU A 482 -1.69 -7.34 -9.04
C LEU A 482 -1.10 -5.97 -8.68
N PHE A 483 -0.84 -5.13 -9.67
CA PHE A 483 -0.22 -3.82 -9.53
C PHE A 483 -1.27 -2.72 -9.74
N GLY A 484 -2.32 -2.75 -8.91
CA GLY A 484 -3.47 -1.86 -9.05
C GLY A 484 -3.17 -0.39 -8.72
N SER A 485 -4.11 0.49 -9.05
CA SER A 485 -3.96 1.94 -8.93
C SER A 485 -3.90 2.46 -7.49
N ARG A 486 -4.66 1.86 -6.57
CA ARG A 486 -4.70 2.24 -5.15
C ARG A 486 -3.95 1.29 -4.24
N ILE A 487 -4.01 0.00 -4.55
CA ILE A 487 -3.30 -1.08 -3.86
C ILE A 487 -2.48 -1.85 -4.89
N SER A 488 -1.16 -1.77 -4.74
CA SER A 488 -0.20 -2.65 -5.40
C SER A 488 0.19 -3.76 -4.43
N PHE A 489 0.11 -5.02 -4.88
CA PHE A 489 0.43 -6.18 -4.04
C PHE A 489 1.94 -6.52 -4.05
N ALA A 490 2.81 -5.70 -4.65
CA ALA A 490 4.24 -6.02 -4.68
C ALA A 490 4.87 -6.03 -3.27
N GLY A 491 4.54 -5.06 -2.41
CA GLY A 491 4.98 -5.04 -1.02
C GLY A 491 4.39 -6.19 -0.19
N PHE A 492 3.09 -6.51 -0.37
CA PHE A 492 2.46 -7.68 0.25
C PHE A 492 3.17 -8.99 -0.11
N LEU A 493 3.41 -9.22 -1.41
CA LEU A 493 4.04 -10.45 -1.89
C LEU A 493 5.50 -10.54 -1.45
N TRP A 494 6.21 -9.41 -1.35
CA TRP A 494 7.54 -9.37 -0.74
C TRP A 494 7.47 -9.77 0.74
N ALA A 495 6.60 -9.14 1.54
CA ALA A 495 6.45 -9.44 2.97
C ALA A 495 6.05 -10.91 3.21
N TRP A 496 5.16 -11.45 2.36
CA TRP A 496 4.80 -12.85 2.33
C TRP A 496 6.02 -13.73 2.04
N SER A 497 6.80 -13.39 1.01
CA SER A 497 7.95 -14.18 0.57
C SER A 497 9.07 -14.25 1.61
N THR A 498 9.23 -13.20 2.41
CA THR A 498 10.27 -13.10 3.45
C THR A 498 9.80 -13.62 4.81
N HIS A 499 8.54 -14.09 4.93
CA HIS A 499 7.90 -14.42 6.21
C HIS A 499 7.93 -13.25 7.22
N GLN A 500 7.94 -12.01 6.73
CA GLN A 500 7.69 -10.86 7.59
C GLN A 500 6.29 -10.94 8.16
N ILE A 501 5.33 -11.27 7.31
CA ILE A 501 3.94 -11.54 7.67
C ILE A 501 3.66 -13.04 7.70
N THR A 502 2.68 -13.45 8.53
CA THR A 502 2.17 -14.83 8.55
C THR A 502 1.64 -15.22 7.18
N ARG A 503 1.86 -16.46 6.76
CA ARG A 503 1.26 -16.94 5.51
C ARG A 503 -0.11 -17.55 5.75
N GLY A 504 -1.05 -16.70 6.21
CA GLY A 504 -2.41 -17.11 6.58
C GLY A 504 -3.37 -17.31 5.40
N PRO A 505 -4.65 -17.61 5.66
CA PRO A 505 -5.71 -17.61 4.66
C PRO A 505 -5.95 -16.18 4.10
N LEU A 506 -6.20 -16.08 2.80
CA LEU A 506 -6.59 -14.88 2.08
C LEU A 506 -8.04 -15.02 1.62
N PHE A 507 -8.96 -14.30 2.25
CA PHE A 507 -10.36 -14.26 1.82
C PHE A 507 -10.58 -13.10 0.86
N VAL A 508 -11.03 -13.43 -0.34
CA VAL A 508 -11.52 -12.44 -1.31
C VAL A 508 -12.87 -11.89 -0.83
N GLU A 509 -12.88 -10.62 -0.41
CA GLU A 509 -14.09 -9.92 0.05
C GLU A 509 -14.51 -8.85 -0.97
N VAL A 510 -15.01 -9.31 -2.11
CA VAL A 510 -15.49 -8.47 -3.21
C VAL A 510 -17.02 -8.58 -3.29
N ARG A 511 -17.70 -7.42 -3.35
CA ARG A 511 -19.17 -7.36 -3.33
C ARG A 511 -19.81 -7.85 -4.62
N ASP A 512 -19.23 -7.53 -5.77
CA ASP A 512 -19.71 -8.02 -7.05
C ASP A 512 -19.35 -9.51 -7.24
N ASP A 513 -20.34 -10.34 -7.59
CA ASP A 513 -20.15 -11.79 -7.73
C ASP A 513 -19.14 -12.16 -8.82
N GLN A 514 -19.19 -11.45 -9.96
CA GLN A 514 -18.28 -11.72 -11.07
C GLN A 514 -16.86 -11.27 -10.72
N GLY A 515 -16.72 -10.09 -10.12
CA GLY A 515 -15.46 -9.55 -9.61
C GLY A 515 -14.83 -10.42 -8.53
N ARG A 516 -15.64 -10.98 -7.60
CA ARG A 516 -15.20 -11.96 -6.60
C ARG A 516 -14.61 -13.20 -7.26
N ARG A 517 -15.29 -13.76 -8.26
CA ARG A 517 -14.81 -14.93 -9.03
C ARG A 517 -13.58 -14.62 -9.89
N ASN A 518 -13.48 -13.42 -10.44
CA ASN A 518 -12.30 -12.98 -11.19
C ASN A 518 -11.08 -12.89 -10.27
N THR A 519 -11.26 -12.21 -9.14
CA THR A 519 -10.23 -12.02 -8.11
C THR A 519 -9.75 -13.36 -7.55
N LEU A 520 -10.67 -14.26 -7.19
CA LEU A 520 -10.30 -15.60 -6.73
C LEU A 520 -9.47 -16.33 -7.78
N ARG A 521 -9.91 -16.38 -9.04
CA ARG A 521 -9.19 -17.09 -10.10
C ARG A 521 -7.77 -16.53 -10.30
N ARG A 522 -7.60 -15.21 -10.19
CA ARG A 522 -6.29 -14.55 -10.28
C ARG A 522 -5.35 -15.03 -9.17
N PHE A 523 -5.75 -14.89 -7.91
CA PHE A 523 -4.92 -15.27 -6.78
C PHE A 523 -4.73 -16.81 -6.69
N LYS A 524 -5.76 -17.60 -6.98
CA LYS A 524 -5.64 -19.06 -7.06
C LYS A 524 -4.55 -19.47 -8.06
N ARG A 525 -4.57 -18.91 -9.28
CA ARG A 525 -3.53 -19.18 -10.30
C ARG A 525 -2.15 -18.75 -9.82
N LEU A 526 -2.04 -17.59 -9.17
CA LEU A 526 -0.77 -17.10 -8.61
C LEU A 526 -0.12 -18.14 -7.69
N PHE A 527 -0.88 -18.69 -6.74
CA PHE A 527 -0.36 -19.68 -5.79
C PHE A 527 -0.20 -21.09 -6.40
N GLU A 528 -1.08 -21.53 -7.31
CA GLU A 528 -0.91 -22.81 -8.03
C GLU A 528 0.37 -22.85 -8.87
N HIS A 529 0.79 -21.69 -9.38
CA HIS A 529 1.97 -21.54 -10.23
C HIS A 529 3.19 -21.02 -9.46
N ALA A 530 3.14 -20.97 -8.13
CA ALA A 530 4.18 -20.45 -7.25
C ALA A 530 5.58 -21.01 -7.55
N GLN A 531 5.68 -22.31 -7.86
CA GLN A 531 6.93 -22.99 -8.21
C GLN A 531 7.63 -22.45 -9.48
N ARG A 532 6.90 -21.71 -10.33
CA ARG A 532 7.43 -21.06 -11.54
C ARG A 532 7.88 -19.62 -11.28
N ILE A 533 7.52 -19.05 -10.13
CA ILE A 533 7.84 -17.67 -9.75
C ILE A 533 9.06 -17.75 -8.82
N ARG A 534 10.21 -17.28 -9.31
CA ARG A 534 11.48 -17.25 -8.56
C ARG A 534 11.79 -15.84 -8.09
N GLU A 535 11.45 -14.85 -8.91
CA GLU A 535 11.62 -13.44 -8.62
C GLU A 535 10.35 -12.66 -8.98
N ALA A 536 10.24 -11.42 -8.50
CA ALA A 536 9.04 -10.62 -8.75
C ALA A 536 8.82 -10.37 -10.26
N GLY A 537 9.89 -10.39 -11.07
CA GLY A 537 9.83 -10.30 -12.52
C GLY A 537 9.03 -11.42 -13.19
N ASP A 538 8.88 -12.57 -12.53
CA ASP A 538 8.10 -13.73 -13.02
C ASP A 538 6.60 -13.64 -12.69
N LEU A 539 6.16 -12.60 -11.95
CA LEU A 539 4.76 -12.44 -11.57
C LEU A 539 3.85 -12.28 -12.80
N PRO A 540 2.58 -12.70 -12.72
CA PRO A 540 1.61 -12.39 -13.76
C PRO A 540 1.30 -10.88 -13.80
N ASP A 541 0.60 -10.44 -14.85
CA ASP A 541 0.18 -9.04 -15.07
C ASP A 541 1.32 -8.03 -15.29
N ARG A 542 2.57 -8.50 -15.45
CA ARG A 542 3.70 -7.65 -15.86
C ARG A 542 3.43 -7.11 -17.27
N ARG A 543 3.34 -5.79 -17.42
CA ARG A 543 3.28 -5.14 -18.74
C ARG A 543 4.70 -4.99 -19.28
N THR A 544 4.94 -5.42 -20.52
CA THR A 544 6.23 -5.10 -21.14
C THR A 544 6.22 -3.63 -21.56
N CYS A 545 7.38 -2.95 -21.62
CA CYS A 545 7.45 -1.57 -22.12
C CYS A 545 6.94 -1.40 -23.56
N ALA A 546 6.71 -2.49 -24.30
CA ALA A 546 6.08 -2.47 -25.62
C ALA A 546 4.54 -2.32 -25.57
N ASP A 547 3.91 -2.56 -24.42
CA ASP A 547 2.44 -2.57 -24.26
C ASP A 547 1.85 -1.23 -23.80
N THR A 548 2.66 -0.19 -23.57
CA THR A 548 2.20 1.13 -23.07
C THR A 548 1.72 2.09 -24.16
N GLY A 549 1.50 1.60 -25.38
CA GLY A 549 0.79 2.35 -26.42
C GLY A 549 -0.71 2.31 -26.16
N ALA A 550 -1.26 3.39 -25.61
CA ALA A 550 -2.68 3.62 -25.28
C ALA A 550 -3.15 3.05 -23.94
N ILE A 551 -2.93 3.83 -22.88
CA ILE A 551 -4.01 4.02 -21.89
C ILE A 551 -4.79 5.21 -22.43
N ASP A 552 -5.95 4.91 -23.02
CA ASP A 552 -6.95 5.91 -23.41
C ASP A 552 -7.53 6.47 -22.10
N ASP A 553 -7.50 7.80 -21.94
CA ASP A 553 -8.17 8.49 -20.84
C ASP A 553 -9.69 8.29 -20.97
N SER A 554 -10.27 7.51 -20.07
CA SER A 554 -11.71 7.49 -19.78
C SER A 554 -11.96 7.99 -18.37
#